data_AF-A0A1E3EGL2-F1
#
_entry.id   AF-A0A1E3EGL2-F1
#
_cell.length_a   1.000
_cell.length_b   1.000
_cell.length_c   1.000
_cell.angle_alpha   90.00
_cell.angle_beta   90.00
_cell.angle_gamma   90.00
#
_symmetry.space_group_name_H-M   'P 1'
#
loop_
_entity.id
_entity.type
_entity.pdbx_description
1 polymer ?
#
loop_
_entity_poly.entity_id
_entity_poly.type
_entity_poly.pdbx_seq_one_letter_code
_entity_poly.pdbx_strand_id
1 'polypeptide(L)'
;MRKSLLAASLLLVSAPAFAAEEPSGCDKFKWSIERARAALTAPDRAKVVSGSEQTALPATAITLALVAPGDARLPTPPERAPKEGTFAGFTSFKAAPKAGLYTVSLSAGAWVDLVQDGHFLKPKAFSGATDCDGIRKTVKYDLAASPFVLQVSGSKENSLSVAIQPSDE
;
A
#
# COMPACT_ATOMS: atom_id res chain seq x y z
N MET A 1 -32.32 62.51 12.34
CA MET A 1 -32.04 61.28 13.13
C MET A 1 -30.90 60.54 12.45
N ARG A 2 -29.73 60.49 13.10
CA ARG A 2 -28.50 59.86 12.60
C ARG A 2 -28.62 58.34 12.73
N LYS A 3 -28.37 57.57 11.67
CA LYS A 3 -28.19 56.11 11.74
C LYS A 3 -26.75 55.78 11.36
N SER A 4 -25.92 55.55 12.39
CA SER A 4 -24.58 54.99 12.24
C SER A 4 -24.66 53.55 11.73
N LEU A 5 -23.98 53.27 10.61
CA LEU A 5 -23.71 51.92 10.14
C LEU A 5 -22.38 51.46 10.75
N LEU A 6 -22.45 50.49 11.65
CA LEU A 6 -21.29 49.80 12.23
C LEU A 6 -20.76 48.77 11.21
N ALA A 7 -19.52 48.94 10.77
CA ALA A 7 -18.80 47.96 9.98
C ALA A 7 -18.21 46.88 10.91
N ALA A 8 -18.58 45.61 10.69
CA ALA A 8 -18.03 44.47 11.41
C ALA A 8 -16.90 43.84 10.59
N SER A 9 -15.66 43.99 11.07
CA SER A 9 -14.47 43.35 10.50
C SER A 9 -14.34 41.91 11.01
N LEU A 10 -14.51 40.92 10.13
CA LEU A 10 -14.21 39.52 10.41
C LEU A 10 -12.70 39.28 10.36
N LEU A 11 -12.09 38.95 11.50
CA LEU A 11 -10.72 38.43 11.59
C LEU A 11 -10.73 36.94 11.23
N LEU A 12 -10.16 36.57 10.08
CA LEU A 12 -9.86 35.18 9.76
C LEU A 12 -8.64 34.73 10.57
N VAL A 13 -8.85 33.86 11.55
CA VAL A 13 -7.78 33.14 12.25
C VAL A 13 -7.35 31.97 11.35
N SER A 14 -6.17 32.06 10.75
CA SER A 14 -5.51 30.96 10.05
C SER A 14 -4.86 30.02 11.06
N ALA A 15 -5.49 28.88 11.33
CA ALA A 15 -4.85 27.81 12.11
C ALA A 15 -3.76 27.13 11.25
N PRO A 16 -2.55 26.89 11.79
CA PRO A 16 -1.52 26.14 11.09
C PRO A 16 -1.91 24.66 11.02
N ALA A 17 -1.84 24.07 9.83
CA ALA A 17 -1.99 22.64 9.66
C ALA A 17 -0.74 21.93 10.18
N PHE A 18 -0.75 21.50 11.45
CA PHE A 18 0.25 20.57 11.95
C PHE A 18 0.12 19.25 11.18
N ALA A 19 1.20 18.81 10.55
CA ALA A 19 1.28 17.48 9.97
C ALA A 19 1.08 16.47 11.12
N ALA A 20 0.00 15.68 11.06
CA ALA A 20 -0.22 14.62 12.03
C ALA A 20 0.98 13.65 12.01
N GLU A 21 1.56 13.40 13.18
CA GLU A 21 2.65 12.42 13.34
C GLU A 21 2.19 11.05 12.84
N GLU A 22 3.04 10.35 12.09
CA GLU A 22 2.74 8.97 11.69
C GLU A 22 2.67 8.10 12.97
N PRO A 23 1.72 7.16 13.08
CA PRO A 23 1.68 6.25 14.22
C PRO A 23 3.01 5.51 14.36
N SER A 24 3.56 5.40 15.57
CA SER A 24 4.86 4.76 15.84
C SER A 24 4.70 3.62 16.85
N GLY A 25 5.28 2.46 16.53
CA GLY A 25 5.20 1.24 17.33
C GLY A 25 4.26 0.18 16.76
N CYS A 26 4.60 -1.10 16.94
CA CYS A 26 3.82 -2.23 16.43
C CYS A 26 2.39 -2.33 17.01
N ASP A 27 2.15 -1.74 18.19
CA ASP A 27 0.83 -1.69 18.84
C ASP A 27 -0.11 -0.64 18.21
N LYS A 28 0.38 0.19 17.29
CA LYS A 28 -0.43 1.24 16.64
C LYS A 28 -1.16 0.78 15.37
N PHE A 29 -1.00 -0.49 15.00
CA PHE A 29 -1.83 -1.05 13.94
C PHE A 29 -3.27 -1.23 14.41
N LYS A 30 -4.23 -0.97 13.52
CA LYS A 30 -5.67 -1.08 13.78
C LYS A 30 -6.15 -2.53 13.95
N TRP A 31 -5.29 -3.51 13.70
CA TRP A 31 -5.55 -4.95 13.80
C TRP A 31 -4.24 -5.70 14.07
N SER A 32 -4.36 -6.99 14.44
CA SER A 32 -3.19 -7.84 14.64
C SER A 32 -2.38 -8.00 13.36
N ILE A 33 -1.06 -7.81 13.49
CA ILE A 33 -0.09 -7.92 12.39
C ILE A 33 0.81 -9.15 12.51
N GLU A 34 0.62 -10.01 13.51
CA GLU A 34 1.56 -11.10 13.82
C GLU A 34 1.74 -12.05 12.63
N ARG A 35 0.64 -12.52 12.05
CA ARG A 35 0.64 -13.40 10.87
C ARG A 35 1.30 -12.75 9.66
N ALA A 36 0.99 -11.49 9.40
CA ALA A 36 1.54 -10.74 8.27
C ALA A 36 3.04 -10.51 8.45
N ARG A 37 3.45 -10.05 9.64
CA ARG A 37 4.84 -9.79 9.99
C ARG A 37 5.68 -11.06 9.95
N ALA A 38 5.17 -12.18 10.46
CA ALA A 38 5.84 -13.48 10.37
C ALA A 38 6.07 -13.90 8.91
N ALA A 39 5.07 -13.75 8.04
CA ALA A 39 5.24 -14.02 6.61
C ALA A 39 6.28 -13.09 5.96
N LEU A 40 6.24 -11.79 6.29
CA LEU A 40 7.15 -10.77 5.75
C LEU A 40 8.60 -10.93 6.20
N THR A 41 8.86 -11.63 7.32
CA THR A 41 10.22 -11.88 7.86
C THR A 41 10.71 -13.31 7.67
N ALA A 42 9.86 -14.26 7.27
CA ALA A 42 10.22 -15.66 7.02
C ALA A 42 11.33 -15.85 5.95
N PRO A 43 12.33 -16.71 6.16
CA PRO A 43 13.48 -16.84 5.24
C PRO A 43 13.14 -17.48 3.88
N ASP A 44 11.97 -18.09 3.73
CA ASP A 44 11.53 -18.87 2.57
C ASP A 44 10.77 -18.05 1.51
N ARG A 45 10.80 -16.71 1.60
CA ARG A 45 10.16 -15.83 0.62
C ARG A 45 10.76 -16.04 -0.78
N ALA A 46 9.90 -16.37 -1.73
CA ALA A 46 10.29 -16.45 -3.12
C ALA A 46 10.72 -15.07 -3.65
N LYS A 47 11.83 -15.03 -4.39
CA LYS A 47 12.28 -13.81 -5.06
C LYS A 47 11.53 -13.66 -6.38
N VAL A 48 10.93 -12.49 -6.57
CA VAL A 48 10.09 -12.17 -7.72
C VAL A 48 10.69 -10.94 -8.40
N VAL A 49 10.94 -11.02 -9.70
CA VAL A 49 11.38 -9.86 -10.49
C VAL A 49 10.19 -9.05 -10.97
N SER A 50 10.32 -7.74 -11.07
CA SER A 50 9.28 -6.90 -11.67
C SER A 50 8.95 -7.37 -13.09
N GLY A 51 7.66 -7.41 -13.43
CA GLY A 51 7.16 -7.88 -14.72
C GLY A 51 6.99 -9.39 -14.82
N SER A 52 7.30 -10.15 -13.78
CA SER A 52 7.05 -11.59 -13.75
C SER A 52 5.57 -11.93 -13.58
N GLU A 53 5.23 -13.16 -13.99
CA GLU A 53 3.90 -13.75 -13.83
C GLU A 53 3.99 -14.93 -12.86
N GLN A 54 3.15 -14.92 -11.85
CA GLN A 54 2.99 -15.99 -10.87
C GLN A 54 1.81 -16.86 -11.28
N THR A 55 2.01 -18.18 -11.24
CA THR A 55 0.94 -19.14 -11.57
C THR A 55 -0.25 -18.98 -10.62
N ALA A 56 0.01 -18.77 -9.33
CA ALA A 56 -1.01 -18.58 -8.30
C ALA A 56 -0.48 -17.69 -7.18
N LEU A 57 -1.38 -17.26 -6.29
CA LEU A 57 -0.99 -16.58 -5.07
C LEU A 57 -0.17 -17.53 -4.17
N PRO A 58 1.06 -17.19 -3.79
CA PRO A 58 1.87 -18.02 -2.91
C PRO A 58 1.29 -18.05 -1.49
N ALA A 59 1.48 -19.18 -0.81
CA ALA A 59 1.08 -19.32 0.59
C ALA A 59 1.96 -18.48 1.54
N THR A 60 3.19 -18.18 1.12
CA THR A 60 4.17 -17.35 1.84
C THR A 60 4.26 -15.96 1.22
N ALA A 61 4.96 -15.04 1.90
CA ALA A 61 5.27 -13.75 1.29
C ALA A 61 6.28 -13.90 0.15
N ILE A 62 6.31 -12.91 -0.73
CA ILE A 62 7.33 -12.78 -1.77
C ILE A 62 8.28 -11.63 -1.43
N THR A 63 9.48 -11.66 -1.99
CA THR A 63 10.36 -10.49 -2.07
C THR A 63 10.39 -10.01 -3.52
N LEU A 64 9.70 -8.90 -3.77
CA LEU A 64 9.60 -8.28 -5.09
C LEU A 64 10.81 -7.35 -5.30
N ALA A 65 11.62 -7.64 -6.31
CA ALA A 65 12.65 -6.73 -6.78
C ALA A 65 12.00 -5.56 -7.54
N LEU A 66 12.36 -4.35 -7.14
CA LEU A 66 11.87 -3.09 -7.69
C LEU A 66 12.98 -2.41 -8.49
N VAL A 67 12.58 -1.67 -9.51
CA VAL A 67 13.48 -0.96 -10.43
C VAL A 67 13.11 0.52 -10.47
N ALA A 68 13.86 1.33 -11.22
CA ALA A 68 13.52 2.74 -11.39
C ALA A 68 12.10 2.87 -11.99
N PRO A 69 11.31 3.92 -11.63
CA PRO A 69 9.89 3.97 -12.01
C PRO A 69 9.63 3.94 -13.51
N GLY A 70 10.53 4.53 -14.33
CA GLY A 70 10.45 4.46 -15.79
C GLY A 70 10.73 3.05 -16.36
N ASP A 71 11.60 2.28 -15.71
CA ASP A 71 11.96 0.92 -16.12
C ASP A 71 10.93 -0.10 -15.64
N ALA A 72 10.18 0.21 -14.58
CA ALA A 72 9.19 -0.69 -14.00
C ALA A 72 8.05 -1.03 -14.96
N ARG A 73 7.77 -0.14 -15.93
CA ARG A 73 6.73 -0.32 -16.96
C ARG A 73 5.42 -0.85 -16.37
N LEU A 74 4.94 -0.19 -15.31
CA LEU A 74 3.72 -0.60 -14.60
C LEU A 74 2.55 -0.72 -15.60
N PRO A 75 1.81 -1.86 -15.61
CA PRO A 75 0.71 -2.09 -16.54
C PRO A 75 -0.37 -1.00 -16.51
N THR A 76 -0.64 -0.48 -15.32
CA THR A 76 -1.53 0.66 -15.10
C THR A 76 -0.73 1.81 -14.50
N PRO A 77 -0.81 3.03 -15.07
CA PRO A 77 -0.10 4.19 -14.53
C PRO A 77 -0.45 4.39 -13.05
N PRO A 78 0.54 4.59 -12.16
CA PRO A 78 0.27 4.73 -10.74
C PRO A 78 -0.63 5.94 -10.49
N GLU A 79 -1.57 5.82 -9.56
CA GLU A 79 -2.52 6.91 -9.22
C GLU A 79 -1.80 8.18 -8.73
N ARG A 80 -0.55 8.03 -8.26
CA ARG A 80 0.32 9.13 -7.83
C ARG A 80 1.65 9.11 -8.58
N ALA A 81 2.07 10.27 -9.08
CA ALA A 81 3.38 10.43 -9.73
C ALA A 81 4.52 9.93 -8.83
N PRO A 82 5.44 9.08 -9.34
CA PRO A 82 6.61 8.65 -8.60
C PRO A 82 7.50 9.84 -8.21
N LYS A 83 8.08 9.79 -7.01
CA LYS A 83 9.10 10.77 -6.60
C LYS A 83 10.48 10.32 -7.08
N GLU A 84 11.38 11.28 -7.28
CA GLU A 84 12.79 10.96 -7.53
C GLU A 84 13.38 10.12 -6.39
N GLY A 85 14.32 9.24 -6.72
CA GLY A 85 14.96 8.34 -5.75
C GLY A 85 14.04 7.25 -5.19
N THR A 86 12.88 7.00 -5.83
CA THR A 86 12.00 5.88 -5.49
C THR A 86 12.06 4.77 -6.52
N PHE A 87 11.55 3.60 -6.14
CA PHE A 87 11.47 2.41 -6.97
C PHE A 87 10.02 1.97 -7.16
N ALA A 88 9.78 1.24 -8.24
CA ALA A 88 8.49 0.66 -8.57
C ALA A 88 8.67 -0.74 -9.17
N GLY A 89 7.59 -1.50 -9.20
CA GLY A 89 7.57 -2.82 -9.82
C GLY A 89 6.20 -3.46 -9.72
N PHE A 90 6.02 -4.57 -10.42
CA PHE A 90 4.76 -5.30 -10.41
C PHE A 90 4.96 -6.79 -10.61
N THR A 91 3.94 -7.57 -10.25
CA THR A 91 3.83 -8.98 -10.64
C THR A 91 2.36 -9.33 -10.84
N SER A 92 2.09 -10.26 -11.75
CA SER A 92 0.72 -10.72 -12.02
C SER A 92 0.47 -12.10 -11.42
N PHE A 93 -0.78 -12.39 -11.05
CA PHE A 93 -1.21 -13.69 -10.54
C PHE A 93 -2.27 -14.25 -11.48
N LYS A 94 -1.96 -15.36 -12.16
CA LYS A 94 -2.81 -15.92 -13.23
C LYS A 94 -3.97 -16.75 -12.72
N ALA A 95 -3.78 -17.53 -11.66
CA ALA A 95 -4.89 -18.22 -11.02
C ALA A 95 -5.73 -17.24 -10.20
N ALA A 96 -7.04 -17.27 -10.42
CA ALA A 96 -7.99 -16.54 -9.62
C ALA A 96 -7.91 -17.00 -8.15
N PRO A 97 -7.74 -16.09 -7.18
CA PRO A 97 -7.90 -16.43 -5.77
C PRO A 97 -9.38 -16.75 -5.48
N LYS A 98 -9.66 -17.30 -4.30
CA LYS A 98 -11.03 -17.32 -3.79
C LYS A 98 -11.51 -15.88 -3.64
N ALA A 99 -12.74 -15.58 -4.07
CA ALA A 99 -13.29 -14.25 -3.83
C ALA A 99 -13.41 -13.96 -2.33
N GLY A 100 -13.05 -12.75 -1.91
CA GLY A 100 -13.12 -12.33 -0.50
C GLY A 100 -12.28 -11.12 -0.17
N LEU A 101 -12.25 -10.77 1.12
CA LEU A 101 -11.42 -9.70 1.66
C LEU A 101 -9.99 -10.21 1.87
N TYR A 102 -9.01 -9.52 1.31
CA TYR A 102 -7.59 -9.83 1.45
C TYR A 102 -6.83 -8.65 2.02
N THR A 103 -5.85 -8.94 2.87
CA THR A 103 -4.89 -7.97 3.40
C THR A 103 -3.58 -8.09 2.63
N VAL A 104 -3.15 -7.00 2.00
CA VAL A 104 -1.83 -6.84 1.40
C VAL A 104 -0.93 -6.11 2.41
N SER A 105 0.16 -6.75 2.82
CA SER A 105 1.09 -6.26 3.83
C SER A 105 2.47 -6.03 3.22
N LEU A 106 3.13 -4.93 3.60
CA LEU A 106 4.40 -4.47 3.03
C LEU A 106 5.44 -4.30 4.13
N SER A 107 6.67 -4.75 3.88
CA SER A 107 7.79 -4.55 4.82
C SER A 107 8.24 -3.09 4.92
N ALA A 108 8.09 -2.31 3.86
CA ALA A 108 8.54 -0.92 3.77
C ALA A 108 7.46 0.00 3.20
N GLY A 109 7.74 1.31 3.24
CA GLY A 109 6.78 2.34 2.80
C GLY A 109 6.70 2.40 1.29
N ALA A 110 5.55 2.01 0.74
CA ALA A 110 5.23 2.15 -0.67
C ALA A 110 3.72 2.35 -0.90
N TRP A 111 3.37 2.83 -2.09
CA TRP A 111 2.04 2.68 -2.64
C TRP A 111 1.86 1.26 -3.15
N VAL A 112 0.66 0.74 -2.95
CA VAL A 112 0.28 -0.58 -3.41
C VAL A 112 -1.08 -0.48 -4.06
N ASP A 113 -1.17 -1.03 -5.25
CA ASP A 113 -2.39 -1.06 -6.05
C ASP A 113 -2.63 -2.50 -6.49
N LEU A 114 -3.89 -2.94 -6.36
CA LEU A 114 -4.34 -4.19 -6.98
C LEU A 114 -5.18 -3.83 -8.19
N VAL A 115 -4.93 -4.49 -9.32
CA VAL A 115 -5.64 -4.27 -10.57
C VAL A 115 -6.31 -5.57 -11.01
N GLN A 116 -7.64 -5.53 -11.20
CA GLN A 116 -8.43 -6.62 -11.81
C GLN A 116 -9.15 -6.07 -13.04
N ASP A 117 -9.08 -6.82 -14.15
CA ASP A 117 -9.70 -6.44 -15.43
C ASP A 117 -9.37 -5.00 -15.88
N GLY A 118 -8.13 -4.56 -15.64
CA GLY A 118 -7.64 -3.23 -15.99
C GLY A 118 -8.09 -2.10 -15.06
N HIS A 119 -8.81 -2.40 -13.97
CA HIS A 119 -9.31 -1.41 -13.02
C HIS A 119 -8.62 -1.53 -11.67
N PHE A 120 -8.26 -0.39 -11.09
CA PHE A 120 -7.79 -0.31 -9.71
C PHE A 120 -8.89 -0.74 -8.74
N LEU A 121 -8.53 -1.64 -7.82
CA LEU A 121 -9.37 -1.98 -6.69
C LEU A 121 -9.28 -0.89 -5.63
N LYS A 122 -10.44 -0.45 -5.14
CA LYS A 122 -10.50 0.55 -4.07
C LYS A 122 -10.07 -0.07 -2.73
N PRO A 123 -9.09 0.50 -2.02
CA PRO A 123 -8.77 0.09 -0.65
C PRO A 123 -9.99 0.19 0.27
N LYS A 124 -10.25 -0.86 1.05
CA LYS A 124 -11.35 -0.94 2.03
C LYS A 124 -10.94 -0.38 3.39
N ALA A 125 -9.71 -0.66 3.79
CA ALA A 125 -9.10 -0.15 5.01
C ALA A 125 -7.58 -0.16 4.87
N PHE A 126 -6.90 0.68 5.64
CA PHE A 126 -5.45 0.63 5.76
C PHE A 126 -5.02 0.88 7.20
N SER A 127 -3.89 0.29 7.55
CA SER A 127 -3.20 0.52 8.81
C SER A 127 -1.69 0.53 8.54
N GLY A 128 -0.97 1.41 9.23
CA GLY A 128 0.48 1.48 9.14
C GLY A 128 1.04 2.19 10.36
N ALA A 129 2.27 1.83 10.71
CA ALA A 129 3.03 2.47 11.76
C ALA A 129 4.51 2.46 11.40
N THR A 130 5.27 3.43 11.91
CA THR A 130 6.73 3.43 11.92
C THR A 130 7.25 2.64 13.12
N ASP A 131 8.57 2.44 13.18
CA ASP A 131 9.25 1.82 14.34
C ASP A 131 8.70 0.43 14.70
N CYS A 132 8.32 -0.33 13.66
CA CYS A 132 7.89 -1.72 13.76
C CYS A 132 8.65 -2.58 12.73
N ASP A 133 9.75 -3.18 13.15
CA ASP A 133 10.62 -3.92 12.24
C ASP A 133 9.91 -5.10 11.57
N GLY A 134 10.07 -5.20 10.26
CA GLY A 134 9.50 -6.27 9.44
C GLY A 134 8.12 -5.97 8.85
N ILE A 135 7.46 -4.85 9.20
CA ILE A 135 6.19 -4.44 8.60
C ILE A 135 5.95 -2.93 8.73
N ARG A 136 5.58 -2.28 7.62
CA ARG A 136 5.28 -0.84 7.59
C ARG A 136 3.80 -0.53 7.38
N LYS A 137 3.15 -1.27 6.50
CA LYS A 137 1.80 -0.94 6.03
C LYS A 137 1.02 -2.21 5.69
N THR A 138 -0.28 -2.13 5.92
CA THR A 138 -1.28 -3.14 5.56
C THR A 138 -2.47 -2.47 4.92
N VAL A 139 -3.03 -3.07 3.87
CA VAL A 139 -4.17 -2.54 3.13
C VAL A 139 -5.12 -3.67 2.79
N LYS A 140 -6.41 -3.50 3.09
CA LYS A 140 -7.45 -4.48 2.79
C LYS A 140 -8.11 -4.17 1.44
N TYR A 141 -8.31 -5.18 0.60
CA TYR A 141 -9.00 -5.10 -0.69
C TYR A 141 -10.02 -6.24 -0.81
N ASP A 142 -11.15 -5.98 -1.45
CA ASP A 142 -12.07 -7.02 -1.90
C ASP A 142 -11.52 -7.58 -3.23
N LEU A 143 -11.05 -8.84 -3.24
CA LEU A 143 -10.63 -9.54 -4.45
C LEU A 143 -11.79 -10.36 -5.00
N ALA A 144 -12.08 -10.18 -6.29
CA ALA A 144 -12.94 -11.11 -7.03
C ALA A 144 -12.18 -12.40 -7.37
N ALA A 145 -12.92 -13.45 -7.75
CA ALA A 145 -12.35 -14.68 -8.29
C ALA A 145 -11.87 -14.48 -9.74
N SER A 146 -10.91 -13.58 -9.93
CA SER A 146 -10.31 -13.20 -11.21
C SER A 146 -8.79 -13.00 -11.06
N PRO A 147 -7.98 -13.22 -12.11
CA PRO A 147 -6.57 -12.85 -12.10
C PRO A 147 -6.38 -11.38 -11.71
N PHE A 148 -5.23 -11.07 -11.11
CA PHE A 148 -4.95 -9.70 -10.70
C PHE A 148 -3.47 -9.35 -10.83
N VAL A 149 -3.17 -8.06 -10.86
CA VAL A 149 -1.81 -7.51 -10.82
C VAL A 149 -1.61 -6.80 -9.50
N LEU A 150 -0.50 -7.10 -8.83
CA LEU A 150 0.03 -6.30 -7.74
C LEU A 150 0.99 -5.27 -8.34
N GLN A 151 0.73 -3.98 -8.13
CA GLN A 151 1.66 -2.91 -8.47
C GLN A 151 2.16 -2.21 -7.21
N VAL A 152 3.43 -1.86 -7.21
CA VAL A 152 4.09 -1.12 -6.14
C VAL A 152 4.79 0.09 -6.74
N SER A 153 4.65 1.24 -6.08
CA SER A 153 5.35 2.46 -6.48
C SER A 153 5.77 3.31 -5.28
N GLY A 154 6.75 4.19 -5.47
CA GLY A 154 7.17 5.13 -4.43
C GLY A 154 7.94 4.49 -3.26
N SER A 155 8.45 3.26 -3.43
CA SER A 155 9.31 2.62 -2.43
C SER A 155 10.65 3.33 -2.36
N LYS A 156 11.20 3.55 -1.16
CA LYS A 156 12.61 4.01 -1.01
C LYS A 156 13.61 2.87 -1.19
N GLU A 157 13.14 1.63 -1.11
CA GLU A 157 13.94 0.42 -1.22
C GLU A 157 13.72 -0.23 -2.58
N ASN A 158 14.76 -0.80 -3.17
CA ASN A 158 14.70 -1.52 -4.45
C ASN A 158 14.25 -2.99 -4.30
N SER A 159 13.84 -3.39 -3.11
CA SER A 159 13.34 -4.73 -2.79
C SER A 159 12.27 -4.59 -1.71
N LEU A 160 11.13 -5.24 -1.90
CA LEU A 160 10.00 -5.13 -0.98
C LEU A 160 9.43 -6.52 -0.67
N SER A 161 9.34 -6.88 0.61
CA SER A 161 8.57 -8.06 1.00
C SER A 161 7.09 -7.73 0.96
N VAL A 162 6.30 -8.59 0.32
CA VAL A 162 4.85 -8.45 0.18
C VAL A 162 4.16 -9.75 0.57
N ALA A 163 3.21 -9.66 1.48
CA ALA A 163 2.32 -10.77 1.84
C ALA A 163 0.89 -10.42 1.40
N ILE A 164 0.20 -11.35 0.74
CA ILE A 164 -1.22 -11.22 0.38
C ILE A 164 -1.94 -12.39 1.03
N GLN A 165 -2.79 -12.10 2.01
CA GLN A 165 -3.43 -13.13 2.84
C GLN A 165 -4.91 -12.83 2.97
N PRO A 166 -5.78 -13.85 3.07
CA PRO A 166 -7.18 -13.64 3.44
C PRO A 166 -7.24 -12.81 4.72
N SER A 167 -8.06 -11.76 4.74
CA SER A 167 -8.28 -10.97 5.93
C SER A 167 -9.08 -11.79 6.92
N ASP A 168 -8.63 -11.79 8.17
CA ASP A 168 -9.51 -12.12 9.29
C ASP A 168 -10.49 -10.92 9.42
N GLU A 169 -11.77 -11.19 9.69
CA GLU A 169 -12.81 -10.14 9.80
C GLU A 169 -12.38 -9.02 10.77
#